data_AF-A0A536WU11-F1
#
_entry.id   AF-A0A536WU11-F1
#
_cell.length_a   1.000
_cell.length_b   1.000
_cell.length_c   1.000
_cell.angle_alpha   90.00
_cell.angle_beta   90.00
_cell.angle_gamma   90.00
#
_symmetry.space_group_name_H-M   'P 1'
#
loop_
_entity.id
_entity.type
_entity.pdbx_description
1 polymer ?
#
loop_
_entity_poly.entity_id
_entity_poly.type
_entity_poly.pdbx_seq_one_letter_code
_entity_poly.pdbx_strand_id
1 'polypeptide(L)'
;MIPRSIQLGAAMAFTAALLAGCGGSGGASGPTETAAGADKTSINDVSTLKGKVAAVRGTAGLQIRMSAFIEAEVEDDILANVLAPDGATLADPADGGAVLFPDIVMNRDTGGAPQNETSIAVDPNNPNRVVGSANDYVTRTWACSIGGTPCSALGDGYSGTYYSNDGGQTWCCNSSDPAHLGTLIPGVTRLAGGTYDAGGDPAVTFDSRGNVYYAGLGFNRDTAPNTVTVSKGHFAVDGTLTWGAPTFINPTTSPSTFNDKEWIVADSHASSPFRDRVYVTWTRFLFNPAKGSYVQSPIALAYSTDGGATFSDPQLISGNVLYGQGSRPVVGPDGTVYVFWDGSMRLSTFDSIWMVKSSDGGVTWSKPVEVAPLADITPPANTAFRVNSYPAAAVATDGTLYTAWSSQMKDSATSYSTAGFGYGAGTHAQAVYSKSTDGGATWSTPVPIFPALDAGNRTP
;
A
#
# COMPACT_ATOMS: atom_id res chain seq x y z
N MET A 1 40.57 -41.20 43.68
CA MET A 1 41.64 -40.19 43.60
C MET A 1 41.14 -39.10 42.66
N ILE A 2 40.81 -37.95 43.26
CA ILE A 2 40.37 -36.64 42.74
C ILE A 2 39.41 -36.56 41.53
N PRO A 3 38.15 -36.11 41.76
CA PRO A 3 37.17 -35.66 40.77
C PRO A 3 37.15 -34.12 40.65
N ARG A 4 36.30 -33.54 39.79
CA ARG A 4 35.63 -32.26 40.11
C ARG A 4 34.34 -32.03 39.33
N SER A 5 33.34 -31.62 40.09
CA SER A 5 31.96 -31.33 39.74
C SER A 5 31.64 -29.84 39.97
N ILE A 6 30.50 -29.46 39.40
CA ILE A 6 29.84 -28.16 39.21
C ILE A 6 29.12 -27.66 40.47
N GLN A 7 28.98 -26.33 40.69
CA GLN A 7 27.69 -25.60 40.85
C GLN A 7 27.76 -24.18 41.51
N LEU A 8 26.68 -23.41 41.25
CA LEU A 8 26.15 -22.14 41.83
C LEU A 8 26.84 -20.84 41.40
N GLY A 9 26.19 -19.67 41.25
CA GLY A 9 24.85 -19.16 41.59
C GLY A 9 24.87 -17.61 41.49
N ALA A 10 23.69 -16.98 41.41
CA ALA A 10 23.40 -15.58 41.03
C ALA A 10 23.99 -14.43 41.89
N ALA A 11 24.03 -13.20 41.34
CA ALA A 11 23.47 -11.95 41.93
C ALA A 11 23.84 -10.66 41.15
N MET A 12 23.05 -9.62 41.41
CA MET A 12 22.80 -8.38 40.67
C MET A 12 23.61 -7.16 41.18
N ALA A 13 23.55 -6.07 40.41
CA ALA A 13 23.75 -4.65 40.76
C ALA A 13 25.17 -4.07 40.77
N PHE A 14 25.37 -2.97 40.03
CA PHE A 14 26.37 -1.96 40.40
C PHE A 14 25.91 -0.52 40.11
N THR A 15 26.37 0.31 41.02
CA THR A 15 26.01 1.68 41.40
C THR A 15 26.71 2.74 40.55
N ALA A 16 26.11 3.92 40.44
CA ALA A 16 26.72 5.13 39.88
C ALA A 16 27.75 5.78 40.84
N ALA A 17 28.80 6.38 40.28
CA ALA A 17 29.63 7.37 40.95
C ALA A 17 30.11 8.44 39.96
N LEU A 18 29.87 9.71 40.31
CA LEU A 18 30.48 10.92 39.74
C LEU A 18 31.76 11.24 40.51
N LEU A 19 32.80 11.77 39.84
CA LEU A 19 33.70 12.81 40.37
C LEU A 19 34.53 13.45 39.25
N ALA A 20 34.66 14.77 39.34
CA ALA A 20 35.28 15.69 38.38
C ALA A 20 36.76 16.00 38.71
N GLY A 21 37.53 16.52 37.73
CA GLY A 21 38.77 17.26 38.01
C GLY A 21 39.79 17.43 36.87
N CYS A 22 39.71 18.57 36.17
CA CYS A 22 40.71 19.40 35.46
C CYS A 22 42.06 18.87 34.89
N GLY A 23 42.31 19.22 33.60
CA GLY A 23 43.44 20.08 33.19
C GLY A 23 44.57 19.46 32.34
N GLY A 24 44.79 19.95 31.11
CA GLY A 24 46.06 19.78 30.38
C GLY A 24 45.97 19.81 28.84
N SER A 25 46.55 20.84 28.23
CA SER A 25 46.65 21.16 26.79
C SER A 25 47.62 20.29 25.98
N GLY A 26 47.34 20.09 24.68
CA GLY A 26 48.33 19.68 23.67
C GLY A 26 47.70 19.06 22.41
N GLY A 27 47.81 19.73 21.27
CA GLY A 27 47.13 19.34 20.02
C GLY A 27 47.80 18.23 19.23
N ALA A 28 46.99 17.54 18.41
CA ALA A 28 47.35 16.98 17.11
C ALA A 28 46.05 16.66 16.35
N SER A 29 45.95 17.20 15.14
CA SER A 29 44.86 17.06 14.19
C SER A 29 44.81 15.65 13.59
N GLY A 30 43.64 15.02 13.69
CA GLY A 30 43.18 13.90 12.88
C GLY A 30 41.65 13.96 12.82
N PRO A 31 40.99 13.59 11.70
CA PRO A 31 39.55 13.58 11.65
C PRO A 31 39.06 12.43 12.54
N THR A 32 38.70 12.74 13.78
CA THR A 32 37.93 11.81 14.60
C THR A 32 36.53 11.77 14.04
N GLU A 33 36.14 10.61 13.50
CA GLU A 33 34.74 10.24 13.33
C GLU A 33 34.01 10.60 14.62
N THR A 34 33.20 11.64 14.54
CA THR A 34 32.22 11.91 15.58
C THR A 34 31.21 10.78 15.46
N ALA A 35 31.30 9.82 16.39
CA ALA A 35 30.16 9.00 16.73
C ALA A 35 29.00 9.98 16.97
N ALA A 36 28.07 10.02 16.02
CA ALA A 36 26.88 10.84 16.11
C ALA A 36 26.19 10.45 17.42
N GLY A 37 26.26 11.36 18.39
CA GLY A 37 25.46 11.23 19.59
C GLY A 37 24.01 11.09 19.16
N ALA A 38 23.32 10.08 19.68
CA ALA A 38 21.88 9.98 19.60
C ALA A 38 21.30 11.29 20.15
N ASP A 39 20.90 12.18 19.24
CA ASP A 39 20.31 13.45 19.62
C ASP A 39 18.98 13.18 20.32
N LYS A 40 18.77 13.82 21.45
CA LYS A 40 17.51 13.69 22.16
C LYS A 40 16.43 14.44 21.37
N THR A 41 15.48 13.67 20.85
CA THR A 41 14.06 14.04 20.68
C THR A 41 13.76 15.23 19.75
N SER A 42 13.91 15.08 18.43
CA SER A 42 12.97 15.76 17.54
C SER A 42 11.65 14.97 17.57
N ILE A 43 10.60 15.59 18.11
CA ILE A 43 9.24 15.05 18.01
C ILE A 43 8.84 15.17 16.54
N ASN A 44 8.41 14.07 15.91
CA ASN A 44 7.92 14.17 14.53
C ASN A 44 6.67 15.04 14.51
N ASP A 45 6.62 16.00 13.59
CA ASP A 45 5.42 16.81 13.36
C ASP A 45 4.37 15.99 12.59
N VAL A 46 3.57 15.23 13.34
CA VAL A 46 2.49 14.41 12.79
C VAL A 46 1.31 15.23 12.27
N SER A 47 1.40 16.57 12.21
CA SER A 47 0.45 17.37 11.42
C SER A 47 0.76 17.34 9.92
N THR A 48 1.99 16.98 9.53
CA THR A 48 2.43 16.87 8.13
C THR A 48 2.57 15.41 7.70
N LEU A 49 2.51 15.15 6.40
CA LEU A 49 2.76 13.83 5.83
C LEU A 49 4.19 13.36 6.13
N LYS A 50 5.17 14.24 5.95
CA LYS A 50 6.59 13.97 6.21
C LYS A 50 6.84 13.53 7.65
N GLY A 51 6.25 14.21 8.64
CA GLY A 51 6.38 13.82 10.04
C GLY A 51 5.68 12.50 10.37
N LYS A 52 4.54 12.20 9.73
CA LYS A 52 3.88 10.89 9.89
C LYS A 52 4.72 9.75 9.32
N VAL A 53 5.26 9.90 8.11
CA VAL A 53 6.16 8.91 7.50
C VAL A 53 7.41 8.71 8.36
N ALA A 54 8.03 9.79 8.83
CA ALA A 54 9.18 9.72 9.73
C ALA A 54 8.85 8.98 11.04
N ALA A 55 7.65 9.18 11.60
CA ALA A 55 7.21 8.48 12.80
C ALA A 55 7.03 6.97 12.58
N VAL A 56 6.53 6.56 11.42
CA VAL A 56 6.42 5.14 11.05
C VAL A 56 7.82 4.54 10.87
N ARG A 57 8.66 5.13 9.99
CA ARG A 57 10.04 4.66 9.70
C ARG A 57 10.92 4.58 10.94
N GLY A 58 10.73 5.48 11.91
CA GLY A 58 11.49 5.56 13.15
C GLY A 58 11.07 4.56 14.24
N THR A 59 10.04 3.74 14.01
CA THR A 59 9.56 2.79 15.02
C THR A 59 10.43 1.54 15.06
N ALA A 60 11.27 1.45 16.10
CA ALA A 60 12.18 0.32 16.26
C ALA A 60 11.44 -1.02 16.38
N GLY A 61 11.93 -2.02 15.64
CA GLY A 61 11.45 -3.40 15.73
C GLY A 61 10.18 -3.71 14.94
N LEU A 62 9.58 -2.73 14.26
CA LEU A 62 8.48 -2.96 13.31
C LEU A 62 8.98 -2.64 11.90
N GLN A 63 8.73 -3.54 10.94
CA GLN A 63 9.04 -3.33 9.52
C GLN A 63 7.85 -2.76 8.75
N ILE A 64 7.10 -1.85 9.38
CA ILE A 64 5.94 -1.19 8.77
C ILE A 64 6.35 0.08 8.02
N ARG A 65 5.68 0.34 6.89
CA ARG A 65 5.85 1.53 6.03
C ARG A 65 4.49 2.05 5.59
N MET A 66 4.40 3.22 4.97
CA MET A 66 3.18 3.60 4.24
C MET A 66 3.25 3.03 2.80
N SER A 67 2.17 3.19 2.01
CA SER A 67 2.19 2.80 0.60
C SER A 67 3.36 3.45 -0.15
N ALA A 68 3.82 2.84 -1.24
CA ALA A 68 4.92 3.40 -2.00
C ALA A 68 4.53 4.75 -2.62
N PHE A 69 3.25 4.99 -2.88
CA PHE A 69 2.72 6.30 -3.20
C PHE A 69 3.02 7.30 -2.10
N ILE A 70 2.49 7.09 -0.89
CA ILE A 70 2.65 8.03 0.23
C ILE A 70 4.12 8.28 0.59
N GLU A 71 4.93 7.23 0.54
CA GLU A 71 6.35 7.34 0.78
C GLU A 71 7.06 8.14 -0.32
N ALA A 72 6.56 8.18 -1.58
CA ALA A 72 7.13 8.99 -2.66
C ALA A 72 6.76 10.47 -2.49
N GLU A 73 5.58 10.74 -1.95
CA GLU A 73 5.03 12.08 -1.76
C GLU A 73 5.80 12.92 -0.73
N VAL A 74 6.65 12.31 0.09
CA VAL A 74 7.50 13.00 1.08
C VAL A 74 8.96 13.17 0.66
N GLU A 75 9.36 12.62 -0.48
CA GLU A 75 10.74 12.72 -0.99
C GLU A 75 10.84 13.95 -1.91
N ASP A 76 11.18 15.10 -1.30
CA ASP A 76 11.12 16.45 -1.89
C ASP A 76 11.89 16.65 -3.22
N ASP A 77 12.89 15.80 -3.54
CA ASP A 77 13.87 16.07 -4.61
C ASP A 77 13.71 15.23 -5.89
N ILE A 78 12.90 14.16 -5.87
CA ILE A 78 12.92 13.17 -6.97
C ILE A 78 11.97 13.55 -8.11
N LEU A 79 10.82 14.17 -7.80
CA LEU A 79 9.74 14.37 -8.77
C LEU A 79 9.75 15.76 -9.45
N ALA A 80 10.59 16.69 -9.01
CA ALA A 80 10.70 18.02 -9.63
C ALA A 80 11.53 18.01 -10.93
N ASN A 81 12.35 16.97 -11.14
CA ASN A 81 13.30 16.87 -12.26
C ASN A 81 12.96 15.79 -13.30
N VAL A 82 11.86 15.05 -13.12
CA VAL A 82 11.39 14.07 -14.12
C VAL A 82 10.34 14.74 -15.02
N LEU A 83 10.75 15.82 -15.68
CA LEU A 83 10.17 16.12 -17.00
C LEU A 83 10.98 15.27 -17.96
N ALA A 84 10.37 14.22 -18.50
CA ALA A 84 11.01 13.50 -19.58
C ALA A 84 11.35 14.52 -20.69
N PRO A 85 12.58 14.55 -21.23
CA PRO A 85 12.93 15.51 -22.27
C PRO A 85 11.92 15.42 -23.42
N ASP A 86 11.57 16.56 -24.00
CA ASP A 86 10.67 16.65 -25.16
C ASP A 86 10.96 15.53 -26.18
N GLY A 87 10.03 14.59 -26.33
CA GLY A 87 10.14 13.46 -27.26
C GLY A 87 10.60 12.12 -26.67
N ALA A 88 10.73 11.98 -25.34
CA ALA A 88 10.91 10.68 -24.71
C ALA A 88 9.59 9.88 -24.72
N THR A 89 9.50 8.89 -25.62
CA THR A 89 8.53 7.80 -25.50
C THR A 89 8.72 7.10 -24.15
N LEU A 90 7.61 6.87 -23.44
CA LEU A 90 7.54 5.98 -22.27
C LEU A 90 8.22 4.65 -22.62
N ALA A 91 9.46 4.51 -22.20
CA ALA A 91 10.26 3.31 -22.36
C ALA A 91 10.86 3.00 -21.00
N ASP A 92 10.72 1.75 -20.59
CA ASP A 92 11.53 1.20 -19.52
C ASP A 92 13.01 1.49 -19.84
N PRO A 93 13.78 2.10 -18.93
CA PRO A 93 15.22 2.24 -19.08
C PRO A 93 15.94 0.91 -19.41
N ALA A 94 15.32 -0.24 -19.16
CA ALA A 94 15.84 -1.56 -19.51
C ALA A 94 15.79 -1.91 -21.02
N ASP A 95 14.87 -1.34 -21.81
CA ASP A 95 14.55 -1.85 -23.17
C ASP A 95 14.80 -0.88 -24.34
N GLY A 96 15.52 0.22 -24.10
CA GLY A 96 16.10 1.00 -25.22
C GLY A 96 15.11 1.77 -26.10
N GLY A 97 13.98 2.24 -25.55
CA GLY A 97 13.24 3.38 -26.11
C GLY A 97 11.92 3.10 -26.84
N ALA A 98 11.53 1.83 -27.04
CA ALA A 98 10.28 1.48 -27.70
C ALA A 98 9.54 0.36 -26.97
N VAL A 99 8.23 0.55 -26.74
CA VAL A 99 7.33 -0.52 -26.30
C VAL A 99 7.17 -1.50 -27.46
N LEU A 100 7.69 -2.72 -27.27
CA LEU A 100 7.68 -3.77 -28.28
C LEU A 100 6.35 -4.51 -28.22
N PHE A 101 5.83 -4.89 -29.39
CA PHE A 101 4.71 -5.84 -29.44
C PHE A 101 5.10 -7.12 -28.68
N PRO A 102 4.22 -7.68 -27.83
CA PRO A 102 2.79 -7.40 -27.68
C PRO A 102 2.40 -6.33 -26.64
N ASP A 103 3.37 -5.63 -26.06
CA ASP A 103 3.10 -4.66 -24.99
C ASP A 103 2.40 -3.40 -25.52
N ILE A 104 1.49 -2.86 -24.72
CA ILE A 104 0.69 -1.67 -25.05
C ILE A 104 0.80 -0.68 -23.89
N VAL A 105 1.15 0.57 -24.21
CA VAL A 105 1.15 1.65 -23.22
C VAL A 105 -0.29 2.13 -23.00
N MET A 106 -0.74 2.00 -21.75
CA MET A 106 -2.06 2.44 -21.30
C MET A 106 -2.16 3.97 -21.21
N ASN A 107 -1.24 4.63 -20.49
CA ASN A 107 -1.22 6.10 -20.42
C ASN A 107 -0.69 6.67 -21.74
N ARG A 108 -1.45 7.57 -22.35
CA ARG A 108 -1.08 8.17 -23.63
C ARG A 108 -0.50 9.58 -23.44
N ASP A 109 -0.23 10.02 -22.21
CA ASP A 109 0.35 11.33 -21.92
C ASP A 109 1.69 11.47 -22.64
N THR A 110 1.85 12.56 -23.38
CA THR A 110 3.07 12.88 -24.13
C THR A 110 4.01 13.77 -23.34
N GLY A 111 3.57 14.31 -22.20
CA GLY A 111 4.40 15.10 -21.29
C GLY A 111 5.38 14.26 -20.47
N GLY A 112 5.27 12.92 -20.52
CA GLY A 112 6.17 12.01 -19.83
C GLY A 112 6.10 12.10 -18.32
N ALA A 113 4.94 12.48 -17.77
CA ALA A 113 4.73 12.44 -16.33
C ALA A 113 4.92 11.01 -15.81
N PRO A 114 5.49 10.81 -14.61
CA PRO A 114 5.61 9.47 -14.03
C PRO A 114 4.24 8.89 -13.65
N GLN A 115 4.17 7.56 -13.60
CA GLN A 115 3.08 6.82 -12.96
C GLN A 115 3.67 5.77 -12.03
N ASN A 116 2.97 5.50 -10.92
CA ASN A 116 3.30 4.39 -10.04
C ASN A 116 2.03 3.77 -9.45
N GLU A 117 2.19 2.62 -8.82
CA GLU A 117 1.14 1.79 -8.21
C GLU A 117 -0.13 1.66 -9.07
N THR A 118 -0.22 0.54 -9.80
CA THR A 118 -1.30 0.33 -10.77
C THR A 118 -2.34 -0.66 -10.28
N SER A 119 -3.57 -0.48 -10.75
CA SER A 119 -4.66 -1.44 -10.58
C SER A 119 -5.45 -1.56 -11.88
N ILE A 120 -5.99 -2.75 -12.14
CA ILE A 120 -6.73 -3.05 -13.37
C ILE A 120 -7.90 -3.98 -13.08
N ALA A 121 -9.02 -3.74 -13.75
CA ALA A 121 -10.20 -4.59 -13.68
C ALA A 121 -10.87 -4.71 -15.05
N VAL A 122 -11.57 -5.84 -15.26
CA VAL A 122 -12.31 -6.15 -16.48
C VAL A 122 -13.80 -6.23 -16.14
N ASP A 123 -14.64 -5.66 -16.99
CA ASP A 123 -16.09 -5.73 -16.84
C ASP A 123 -16.56 -7.20 -16.95
N PRO A 124 -17.22 -7.77 -15.92
CA PRO A 124 -17.67 -9.16 -15.95
C PRO A 124 -18.72 -9.44 -17.04
N ASN A 125 -19.36 -8.40 -17.59
CA ASN A 125 -20.36 -8.51 -18.65
C ASN A 125 -19.79 -8.26 -20.06
N ASN A 126 -18.56 -7.74 -20.17
CA ASN A 126 -17.93 -7.43 -21.44
C ASN A 126 -16.40 -7.44 -21.31
N PRO A 127 -15.72 -8.54 -21.72
CA PRO A 127 -14.27 -8.65 -21.56
C PRO A 127 -13.47 -7.64 -22.40
N ASN A 128 -14.10 -6.95 -23.35
CA ASN A 128 -13.44 -5.88 -24.09
C ASN A 128 -13.35 -4.57 -23.29
N ARG A 129 -14.16 -4.41 -22.24
CA ARG A 129 -14.14 -3.26 -21.34
C ARG A 129 -13.17 -3.50 -20.20
N VAL A 130 -12.08 -2.76 -20.22
CA VAL A 130 -11.02 -2.83 -19.23
C VAL A 130 -10.78 -1.44 -18.67
N VAL A 131 -10.64 -1.32 -17.35
CA VAL A 131 -10.26 -0.07 -16.69
C VAL A 131 -8.96 -0.32 -15.94
N GLY A 132 -7.94 0.44 -16.30
CA GLY A 132 -6.69 0.50 -15.59
C GLY A 132 -6.53 1.84 -14.89
N SER A 133 -5.66 1.90 -13.91
CA SER A 133 -5.50 3.05 -13.03
C SER A 133 -4.07 3.12 -12.51
N ALA A 134 -3.65 4.34 -12.17
CA ALA A 134 -2.33 4.62 -11.60
C ALA A 134 -2.40 5.88 -10.73
N ASN A 135 -1.41 6.07 -9.87
CA ASN A 135 -1.05 7.41 -9.43
C ASN A 135 -0.53 8.17 -10.64
N ASP A 136 -1.26 9.19 -11.07
CA ASP A 136 -0.95 9.94 -12.28
C ASP A 136 -0.47 11.34 -11.93
N TYR A 137 0.73 11.67 -12.37
CA TYR A 137 1.36 12.96 -12.14
C TYR A 137 1.21 13.91 -13.35
N VAL A 138 0.35 13.56 -14.33
CA VAL A 138 0.09 14.35 -15.55
C VAL A 138 -0.22 15.83 -15.26
N THR A 139 -0.78 16.16 -14.10
CA THR A 139 -1.06 17.56 -13.73
C THR A 139 0.18 18.45 -13.68
N ARG A 140 1.36 17.84 -13.47
CA ARG A 140 2.66 18.54 -13.46
C ARG A 140 3.11 18.97 -14.86
N THR A 141 2.52 18.41 -15.91
CA THR A 141 2.84 18.75 -17.32
C THR A 141 1.80 19.70 -17.93
N TRP A 142 0.75 20.08 -17.19
CA TRP A 142 -0.32 20.94 -17.70
C TRP A 142 0.14 22.39 -17.91
N ALA A 143 -0.04 22.87 -19.15
CA ALA A 143 0.24 24.25 -19.55
C ALA A 143 -0.95 25.20 -19.27
N CYS A 144 -1.43 25.24 -18.02
CA CYS A 144 -2.48 26.15 -17.56
C CYS A 144 -2.05 26.99 -16.34
N SER A 145 -2.83 28.02 -16.00
CA SER A 145 -2.61 28.85 -14.80
C SER A 145 -3.93 29.10 -14.06
N ILE A 146 -3.91 29.00 -12.73
CA ILE A 146 -5.05 29.30 -11.84
C ILE A 146 -4.61 30.37 -10.84
N GLY A 147 -5.34 31.49 -10.81
CA GLY A 147 -5.02 32.59 -9.89
C GLY A 147 -3.61 33.17 -10.08
N GLY A 148 -3.02 33.03 -11.28
CA GLY A 148 -1.65 33.45 -11.58
C GLY A 148 -0.57 32.40 -11.29
N THR A 149 -0.92 31.28 -10.65
CA THR A 149 0.00 30.17 -10.39
C THR A 149 -0.12 29.12 -11.50
N PRO A 150 1.00 28.66 -12.11
CA PRO A 150 0.96 27.57 -13.07
C PRO A 150 0.38 26.29 -12.46
N CYS A 151 -0.45 25.57 -13.22
CA CYS A 151 -0.98 24.26 -12.83
C CYS A 151 0.14 23.28 -12.51
N SER A 152 1.25 23.31 -13.24
CA SER A 152 2.42 22.48 -12.98
C SER A 152 3.06 22.70 -11.61
N ALA A 153 2.92 23.90 -11.03
CA ALA A 153 3.40 24.21 -9.67
C ALA A 153 2.41 23.80 -8.58
N LEU A 154 1.15 23.52 -8.95
CA LEU A 154 0.08 23.00 -8.09
C LEU A 154 -0.13 21.50 -8.28
N GLY A 155 0.47 20.94 -9.34
CA GLY A 155 0.28 19.58 -9.78
C GLY A 155 0.94 18.60 -8.84
N ASP A 156 0.22 17.55 -8.48
CA ASP A 156 0.70 16.53 -7.57
C ASP A 156 0.38 15.11 -8.07
N GLY A 157 0.51 14.09 -7.22
CA GLY A 157 -0.09 12.78 -7.47
C GLY A 157 -1.60 12.88 -7.51
N TYR A 158 -2.22 12.42 -8.60
CA TYR A 158 -3.66 12.48 -8.84
C TYR A 158 -4.23 11.08 -9.15
N SER A 159 -5.54 10.93 -8.95
CA SER A 159 -6.28 9.70 -9.22
C SER A 159 -6.48 9.46 -10.72
N GLY A 160 -5.52 8.77 -11.34
CA GLY A 160 -5.53 8.43 -12.77
C GLY A 160 -6.33 7.19 -13.10
N THR A 161 -7.17 7.28 -14.14
CA THR A 161 -7.78 6.10 -14.76
C THR A 161 -7.74 6.19 -16.28
N TYR A 162 -7.72 5.02 -16.92
CA TYR A 162 -7.74 4.84 -18.36
C TYR A 162 -8.62 3.63 -18.66
N TYR A 163 -9.22 3.60 -19.84
CA TYR A 163 -10.09 2.49 -20.24
C TYR A 163 -9.86 2.06 -21.69
N SER A 164 -10.20 0.81 -21.94
CA SER A 164 -10.24 0.18 -23.25
C SER A 164 -11.65 -0.37 -23.53
N ASN A 165 -12.04 -0.39 -24.80
CA ASN A 165 -13.26 -1.05 -25.30
C ASN A 165 -12.94 -2.18 -26.32
N ASP A 166 -11.67 -2.59 -26.43
CA ASP A 166 -11.20 -3.59 -27.38
C ASP A 166 -10.26 -4.64 -26.75
N GLY A 167 -10.40 -4.84 -25.43
CA GLY A 167 -9.63 -5.85 -24.69
C GLY A 167 -8.19 -5.44 -24.39
N GLY A 168 -7.91 -4.13 -24.34
CA GLY A 168 -6.60 -3.57 -24.00
C GLY A 168 -5.70 -3.28 -25.20
N GLN A 169 -6.21 -3.33 -26.43
CA GLN A 169 -5.42 -3.00 -27.63
C GLN A 169 -5.29 -1.49 -27.81
N THR A 170 -6.32 -0.73 -27.47
CA THR A 170 -6.29 0.74 -27.42
C THR A 170 -6.85 1.27 -26.10
N TRP A 171 -6.35 2.43 -25.68
CA TRP A 171 -6.64 3.06 -24.40
C TRP A 171 -6.99 4.55 -24.55
N CYS A 172 -7.89 5.02 -23.70
CA CYS A 172 -8.38 6.39 -23.59
C CYS A 172 -8.52 6.75 -22.10
N CYS A 173 -8.69 8.00 -21.67
CA CYS A 173 -8.54 9.28 -22.36
C CYS A 173 -7.69 10.19 -21.47
N ASN A 174 -6.61 10.76 -22.00
CA ASN A 174 -5.73 11.61 -21.18
C ASN A 174 -6.42 12.89 -20.74
N SER A 175 -6.00 13.39 -19.59
CA SER A 175 -6.32 14.73 -19.11
C SER A 175 -5.31 15.75 -19.61
N SER A 176 -5.76 16.97 -19.91
CA SER A 176 -4.86 18.06 -20.35
C SER A 176 -4.90 19.30 -19.46
N ASP A 177 -6.01 19.56 -18.79
CA ASP A 177 -6.23 20.75 -17.96
C ASP A 177 -7.52 20.59 -17.12
N PRO A 178 -7.81 21.50 -16.16
CA PRO A 178 -9.00 21.41 -15.31
C PRO A 178 -10.35 21.41 -16.04
N ALA A 179 -10.42 21.93 -17.28
CA ALA A 179 -11.64 21.91 -18.08
C ALA A 179 -11.75 20.62 -18.92
N HIS A 180 -10.66 19.86 -19.06
CA HIS A 180 -10.56 18.63 -19.86
C HIS A 180 -9.88 17.52 -19.05
N LEU A 181 -10.58 17.04 -18.02
CA LEU A 181 -10.07 16.04 -17.08
C LEU A 181 -9.86 14.64 -17.68
N GLY A 182 -10.29 14.39 -18.92
CA GLY A 182 -10.29 13.05 -19.51
C GLY A 182 -10.99 12.06 -18.58
N THR A 183 -10.25 11.05 -18.12
CA THR A 183 -10.71 10.08 -17.13
C THR A 183 -10.00 10.18 -15.77
N LEU A 184 -9.40 11.32 -15.41
CA LEU A 184 -9.05 11.58 -14.01
C LEU A 184 -10.31 11.58 -13.14
N ILE A 185 -10.20 11.10 -11.91
CA ILE A 185 -11.32 11.14 -10.96
C ILE A 185 -11.61 12.60 -10.57
N PRO A 186 -12.82 13.11 -10.84
CA PRO A 186 -13.18 14.48 -10.51
C PRO A 186 -13.45 14.65 -9.01
N GLY A 187 -13.33 15.87 -8.50
CA GLY A 187 -13.85 16.27 -7.18
C GLY A 187 -13.02 15.84 -5.96
N VAL A 188 -11.91 15.13 -6.13
CA VAL A 188 -11.01 14.75 -5.01
C VAL A 188 -9.93 15.82 -4.79
N THR A 189 -9.14 16.09 -5.82
CA THR A 189 -7.98 16.99 -5.77
C THR A 189 -8.29 18.37 -6.36
N ARG A 190 -7.56 19.40 -5.92
CA ARG A 190 -7.84 20.82 -6.23
C ARG A 190 -7.96 21.11 -7.73
N LEU A 191 -7.04 20.62 -8.56
CA LEU A 191 -7.09 20.85 -10.01
C LEU A 191 -8.18 20.04 -10.73
N ALA A 192 -8.73 19.02 -10.06
CA ALA A 192 -9.89 18.25 -10.52
C ALA A 192 -11.21 18.71 -9.86
N GLY A 193 -11.23 19.88 -9.21
CA GLY A 193 -12.42 20.48 -8.59
C GLY A 193 -12.67 20.09 -7.13
N GLY A 194 -11.67 19.53 -6.45
CA GLY A 194 -11.79 18.96 -5.10
C GLY A 194 -11.06 19.70 -3.97
N THR A 195 -11.10 19.00 -2.84
CA THR A 195 -10.53 19.28 -1.51
C THR A 195 -9.02 19.35 -1.35
N TYR A 196 -8.38 18.34 -1.93
CA TYR A 196 -7.08 17.85 -1.45
C TYR A 196 -5.95 18.25 -2.39
N ASP A 197 -4.73 18.32 -1.87
CA ASP A 197 -3.57 18.74 -2.69
C ASP A 197 -3.18 17.61 -3.63
N ALA A 198 -3.22 16.39 -3.10
CA ALA A 198 -2.93 15.15 -3.81
C ALA A 198 -4.00 14.08 -3.56
N GLY A 199 -4.02 13.09 -4.43
CA GLY A 199 -4.89 11.93 -4.37
C GLY A 199 -4.41 10.83 -5.31
N GLY A 200 -4.94 9.63 -5.18
CA GLY A 200 -4.40 8.49 -5.91
C GLY A 200 -4.63 7.21 -5.15
N ASP A 201 -3.61 6.38 -5.08
CA ASP A 201 -3.52 5.07 -4.45
C ASP A 201 -4.51 4.02 -5.00
N PRO A 202 -4.60 3.86 -6.32
CA PRO A 202 -5.78 3.30 -6.95
C PRO A 202 -6.03 1.82 -6.64
N ALA A 203 -7.28 1.50 -6.33
CA ALA A 203 -7.83 0.16 -6.47
C ALA A 203 -9.14 0.20 -7.27
N VAL A 204 -9.28 -0.68 -8.26
CA VAL A 204 -10.48 -0.71 -9.13
C VAL A 204 -11.19 -2.05 -9.11
N THR A 205 -12.52 -2.02 -9.23
CA THR A 205 -13.36 -3.23 -9.29
C THR A 205 -14.64 -2.97 -10.07
N PHE A 206 -15.31 -4.04 -10.53
CA PHE A 206 -16.62 -3.98 -11.16
C PHE A 206 -17.67 -4.72 -10.33
N ASP A 207 -18.88 -4.17 -10.26
CA ASP A 207 -20.04 -4.94 -9.78
C ASP A 207 -20.64 -5.83 -10.88
N SER A 208 -21.63 -6.65 -10.53
CA SER A 208 -22.24 -7.58 -11.49
C SER A 208 -23.03 -6.89 -12.61
N ARG A 209 -23.27 -5.57 -12.50
CA ARG A 209 -24.03 -4.76 -13.46
C ARG A 209 -23.11 -4.00 -14.42
N GLY A 210 -21.79 -4.19 -14.31
CA GLY A 210 -20.81 -3.50 -15.15
C GLY A 210 -20.56 -2.05 -14.72
N ASN A 211 -20.97 -1.65 -13.50
CA ASN A 211 -20.47 -0.39 -12.95
C ASN A 211 -19.04 -0.61 -12.44
N VAL A 212 -18.16 0.34 -12.74
CA VAL A 212 -16.79 0.34 -12.22
C VAL A 212 -16.71 1.22 -10.99
N TYR A 213 -15.87 0.85 -10.03
CA TYR A 213 -15.58 1.63 -8.84
C TYR A 213 -14.08 1.85 -8.73
N TYR A 214 -13.70 3.09 -8.40
CA TYR A 214 -12.34 3.49 -8.08
C TYR A 214 -12.30 3.85 -6.60
N ALA A 215 -11.49 3.14 -5.82
CA ALA A 215 -11.08 3.58 -4.51
C ALA A 215 -9.76 4.34 -4.61
N GLY A 216 -9.67 5.46 -3.87
CA GLY A 216 -8.52 6.34 -3.88
C GLY A 216 -8.33 7.09 -2.55
N LEU A 217 -7.17 7.69 -2.34
CA LEU A 217 -6.88 8.64 -1.28
C LEU A 217 -7.13 10.09 -1.73
N GLY A 218 -7.40 10.95 -0.75
CA GLY A 218 -7.20 12.39 -0.86
C GLY A 218 -6.48 12.89 0.38
N PHE A 219 -5.43 13.69 0.23
CA PHE A 219 -4.67 14.22 1.36
C PHE A 219 -3.95 15.55 1.05
N ASN A 220 -3.56 16.24 2.12
CA ASN A 220 -2.65 17.37 2.07
C ASN A 220 -1.28 16.95 2.64
N ARG A 221 -0.19 17.45 2.06
CA ARG A 221 1.17 17.13 2.52
C ARG A 221 1.56 17.93 3.76
N ASP A 222 1.24 19.21 3.78
CA ASP A 222 1.67 20.15 4.82
C ASP A 222 0.66 20.31 5.95
N THR A 223 -0.49 19.67 5.85
CA THR A 223 -1.56 19.75 6.86
C THR A 223 -2.23 18.40 7.05
N ALA A 224 -2.89 18.22 8.19
CA ALA A 224 -3.47 16.95 8.59
C ALA A 224 -4.61 16.36 7.71
N PRO A 225 -5.40 17.14 6.94
CA PRO A 225 -6.52 16.62 6.17
C PRO A 225 -6.19 15.42 5.28
N ASN A 226 -6.93 14.32 5.44
CA ASN A 226 -6.90 13.16 4.55
C ASN A 226 -8.22 12.36 4.61
N THR A 227 -8.42 11.46 3.64
CA THR A 227 -9.63 10.64 3.49
C THR A 227 -9.37 9.44 2.57
N VAL A 228 -10.21 8.41 2.69
CA VAL A 228 -10.45 7.45 1.61
C VAL A 228 -11.60 7.99 0.75
N THR A 229 -11.62 7.66 -0.53
CA THR A 229 -12.67 8.04 -1.48
C THR A 229 -13.10 6.83 -2.30
N VAL A 230 -14.36 6.79 -2.70
CA VAL A 230 -14.84 5.88 -3.75
C VAL A 230 -15.62 6.67 -4.79
N SER A 231 -15.26 6.51 -6.05
CA SER A 231 -16.01 7.06 -7.19
C SER A 231 -16.59 5.93 -8.03
N LYS A 232 -17.84 6.09 -8.46
CA LYS A 232 -18.51 5.17 -9.38
C LYS A 232 -18.41 5.67 -10.81
N GLY A 233 -18.04 4.79 -11.73
CA GLY A 233 -18.00 5.04 -13.16
C GLY A 233 -19.03 4.20 -13.92
N HIS A 234 -19.45 4.72 -15.07
CA HIS A 234 -20.39 4.06 -15.97
C HIS A 234 -19.94 4.21 -17.43
N PHE A 235 -19.97 3.10 -18.17
CA PHE A 235 -19.77 3.07 -19.61
C PHE A 235 -21.08 3.37 -20.34
N ALA A 236 -21.12 4.46 -21.11
CA ALA A 236 -22.22 4.74 -22.02
C ALA A 236 -22.32 3.70 -23.14
N VAL A 237 -23.41 3.76 -23.91
CA VAL A 237 -23.66 2.85 -25.05
C VAL A 237 -22.57 2.97 -26.11
N ASP A 238 -22.00 4.16 -26.29
CA ASP A 238 -20.90 4.42 -27.23
C ASP A 238 -19.51 3.96 -26.69
N GLY A 239 -19.45 3.40 -25.49
CA GLY A 239 -18.22 2.95 -24.86
C GLY A 239 -17.48 4.02 -24.06
N THR A 240 -17.98 5.26 -23.99
CA THR A 240 -17.35 6.31 -23.18
C THR A 240 -17.51 6.03 -21.69
N LEU A 241 -16.40 5.99 -20.94
CA LEU A 241 -16.43 5.93 -19.48
C LEU A 241 -16.56 7.34 -18.90
N THR A 242 -17.49 7.51 -17.95
CA THR A 242 -17.63 8.74 -17.16
C THR A 242 -17.63 8.42 -15.68
N TRP A 243 -17.05 9.30 -14.87
CA TRP A 243 -16.99 9.16 -13.42
C TRP A 243 -17.98 10.12 -12.74
N GLY A 244 -18.69 9.61 -11.73
CA GLY A 244 -19.50 10.41 -10.82
C GLY A 244 -18.66 11.11 -9.76
N ALA A 245 -19.32 11.92 -8.93
CA ALA A 245 -18.68 12.57 -7.78
C ALA A 245 -18.18 11.52 -6.75
N PRO A 246 -17.07 11.80 -6.05
CA PRO A 246 -16.51 10.90 -5.06
C PRO A 246 -17.35 10.90 -3.78
N THR A 247 -17.49 9.73 -3.18
CA THR A 247 -17.96 9.57 -1.80
C THR A 247 -16.76 9.54 -0.87
N PHE A 248 -16.71 10.47 0.09
CA PHE A 248 -15.62 10.58 1.07
C PHE A 248 -15.89 9.67 2.27
N ILE A 249 -14.90 8.85 2.62
CA ILE A 249 -14.98 7.83 3.67
C ILE A 249 -13.88 8.12 4.69
N ASN A 250 -14.31 8.26 5.95
CA ASN A 250 -13.46 8.66 7.08
C ASN A 250 -12.61 9.93 6.84
N PRO A 251 -13.18 11.03 6.30
CA PRO A 251 -12.44 12.29 6.20
C PRO A 251 -12.07 12.77 7.61
N THR A 252 -10.82 13.20 7.77
CA THR A 252 -10.30 13.64 9.06
C THR A 252 -9.39 14.85 8.88
N THR A 253 -9.41 15.75 9.85
CA THR A 253 -8.43 16.85 9.98
C THR A 253 -7.50 16.62 11.18
N SER A 254 -7.56 15.44 11.80
CA SER A 254 -6.75 15.13 12.98
C SER A 254 -5.31 14.80 12.60
N PRO A 255 -4.30 15.42 13.24
CA PRO A 255 -2.90 15.04 13.05
C PRO A 255 -2.62 13.60 13.53
N SER A 256 -3.46 13.05 14.41
CA SER A 256 -3.28 11.70 14.97
C SER A 256 -3.76 10.57 14.06
N THR A 257 -4.27 10.85 12.85
CA THR A 257 -4.81 9.84 11.95
C THR A 257 -4.34 10.05 10.52
N PHE A 258 -4.02 8.94 9.85
CA PHE A 258 -3.82 8.90 8.41
C PHE A 258 -4.41 7.62 7.85
N ASN A 259 -5.22 7.74 6.80
CA ASN A 259 -5.76 6.60 6.08
C ASN A 259 -4.83 6.29 4.92
N ASP A 260 -4.35 5.05 4.85
CA ASP A 260 -3.44 4.64 3.78
C ASP A 260 -3.54 3.13 3.49
N LYS A 261 -3.28 2.87 2.22
CA LYS A 261 -3.54 1.72 1.39
C LYS A 261 -4.92 1.12 1.53
N GLU A 262 -5.86 1.78 0.86
CA GLU A 262 -7.18 1.27 0.56
C GLU A 262 -7.17 0.19 -0.53
N TRP A 263 -8.17 -0.68 -0.46
CA TRP A 263 -8.52 -1.63 -1.48
C TRP A 263 -10.03 -1.77 -1.56
N ILE A 264 -10.53 -2.18 -2.72
CA ILE A 264 -11.96 -2.29 -2.98
C ILE A 264 -12.31 -3.62 -3.63
N VAL A 265 -13.50 -4.14 -3.31
CA VAL A 265 -14.14 -5.24 -4.03
C VAL A 265 -15.65 -5.00 -4.09
N ALA A 266 -16.26 -5.28 -5.24
CA ALA A 266 -17.71 -5.36 -5.37
C ALA A 266 -18.13 -6.82 -5.51
N ASP A 267 -19.22 -7.20 -4.85
CA ASP A 267 -19.77 -8.54 -4.95
C ASP A 267 -20.44 -8.74 -6.31
N SER A 268 -19.73 -9.39 -7.24
CA SER A 268 -20.24 -9.68 -8.58
C SER A 268 -20.91 -11.06 -8.70
N HIS A 269 -21.06 -11.81 -7.60
CA HIS A 269 -21.60 -13.17 -7.65
C HIS A 269 -23.13 -13.16 -7.78
N ALA A 270 -23.65 -13.76 -8.85
CA ALA A 270 -25.08 -13.77 -9.15
C ALA A 270 -25.95 -14.45 -8.06
N SER A 271 -25.39 -15.44 -7.35
CA SER A 271 -26.06 -16.18 -6.27
C SER A 271 -25.94 -15.54 -4.90
N SER A 272 -25.11 -14.49 -4.75
CA SER A 272 -24.88 -13.89 -3.44
C SER A 272 -26.12 -13.14 -2.93
N PRO A 273 -26.49 -13.27 -1.65
CA PRO A 273 -27.51 -12.42 -1.03
C PRO A 273 -27.06 -10.96 -0.87
N PHE A 274 -25.76 -10.67 -1.04
CA PHE A 274 -25.15 -9.35 -0.96
C PHE A 274 -24.67 -8.85 -2.33
N ARG A 275 -25.16 -9.43 -3.43
CA ARG A 275 -24.82 -9.04 -4.80
C ARG A 275 -24.85 -7.52 -4.99
N ASP A 276 -23.83 -6.99 -5.63
CA ASP A 276 -23.54 -5.57 -5.88
C ASP A 276 -23.22 -4.73 -4.62
N ARG A 277 -23.00 -5.36 -3.45
CA ARG A 277 -22.43 -4.67 -2.28
C ARG A 277 -20.97 -4.34 -2.57
N VAL A 278 -20.58 -3.12 -2.24
CA VAL A 278 -19.21 -2.61 -2.42
C VAL A 278 -18.54 -2.53 -1.06
N TYR A 279 -17.34 -3.09 -0.93
CA TYR A 279 -16.54 -3.07 0.29
C TYR A 279 -15.24 -2.35 0.01
N VAL A 280 -14.90 -1.40 0.88
CA VAL A 280 -13.59 -0.75 0.88
C VAL A 280 -12.92 -1.02 2.22
N THR A 281 -11.67 -1.47 2.17
CA THR A 281 -10.81 -1.70 3.34
C THR A 281 -9.60 -0.79 3.24
N TRP A 282 -9.02 -0.37 4.36
CA TRP A 282 -7.79 0.42 4.36
C TRP A 282 -7.06 0.28 5.68
N THR A 283 -5.81 0.73 5.72
CA THR A 283 -5.04 0.84 6.95
C THR A 283 -5.29 2.20 7.59
N ARG A 284 -5.61 2.21 8.88
CA ARG A 284 -5.76 3.45 9.64
C ARG A 284 -4.57 3.66 10.56
N PHE A 285 -3.58 4.40 10.09
CA PHE A 285 -2.41 4.77 10.89
C PHE A 285 -2.78 5.76 12.00
N LEU A 286 -2.38 5.42 13.22
CA LEU A 286 -2.64 6.20 14.42
C LEU A 286 -1.34 6.67 15.05
N PHE A 287 -1.31 7.95 15.41
CA PHE A 287 -0.14 8.63 15.96
C PHE A 287 -0.47 9.28 17.30
N ASN A 288 0.53 9.40 18.16
CA ASN A 288 0.44 10.21 19.36
C ASN A 288 0.73 11.69 18.98
N PRO A 289 -0.25 12.60 19.03
CA PRO A 289 -0.06 13.97 18.58
C PRO A 289 0.88 14.78 19.48
N ALA A 290 1.06 14.38 20.76
CA ALA A 290 1.96 15.07 21.68
C ALA A 290 3.40 14.55 21.59
N LYS A 291 3.58 13.27 21.24
CA LYS A 291 4.90 12.62 21.17
C LYS A 291 5.44 12.47 19.75
N GLY A 292 4.61 12.68 18.74
CA GLY A 292 4.98 12.47 17.33
C GLY A 292 5.35 11.03 17.01
N SER A 293 4.89 10.06 17.80
CA SER A 293 5.23 8.65 17.66
C SER A 293 4.07 7.88 17.02
N TYR A 294 4.39 6.95 16.12
CA TYR A 294 3.44 5.95 15.64
C TYR A 294 2.92 5.08 16.82
N VAL A 295 1.66 4.66 16.74
CA VAL A 295 0.97 3.89 17.80
C VAL A 295 0.50 2.54 17.30
N GLN A 296 -0.30 2.51 16.22
CA GLN A 296 -0.89 1.31 15.63
C GLN A 296 -1.45 1.62 14.24
N SER A 297 -1.73 0.58 13.45
CA SER A 297 -2.28 0.65 12.09
C SER A 297 -3.34 -0.44 11.89
N PRO A 298 -4.48 -0.39 12.61
CA PRO A 298 -5.55 -1.36 12.42
C PRO A 298 -6.14 -1.29 11.01
N ILE A 299 -6.66 -2.42 10.53
CA ILE A 299 -7.43 -2.47 9.28
C ILE A 299 -8.86 -2.02 9.55
N ALA A 300 -9.33 -1.08 8.76
CA ALA A 300 -10.68 -0.56 8.77
C ALA A 300 -11.45 -1.05 7.52
N LEU A 301 -12.78 -1.11 7.62
CA LEU A 301 -13.68 -1.39 6.53
C LEU A 301 -14.92 -0.49 6.57
N ALA A 302 -15.42 -0.12 5.40
CA ALA A 302 -16.77 0.37 5.21
C ALA A 302 -17.41 -0.33 4.00
N TYR A 303 -18.73 -0.47 4.00
CA TYR A 303 -19.46 -1.06 2.87
C TYR A 303 -20.61 -0.18 2.41
N SER A 304 -20.98 -0.31 1.14
CA SER A 304 -22.10 0.38 0.51
C SER A 304 -23.14 -0.61 0.02
N THR A 305 -24.41 -0.30 0.27
CA THR A 305 -25.57 -1.09 -0.18
C THR A 305 -26.38 -0.42 -1.30
N ASP A 306 -25.96 0.79 -1.70
CA ASP A 306 -26.65 1.66 -2.66
C ASP A 306 -25.76 1.99 -3.87
N GLY A 307 -24.80 1.13 -4.17
CA GLY A 307 -23.93 1.25 -5.34
C GLY A 307 -22.93 2.40 -5.20
N GLY A 308 -22.33 2.58 -4.03
CA GLY A 308 -21.26 3.54 -3.75
C GLY A 308 -21.73 4.96 -3.41
N ALA A 309 -23.05 5.22 -3.34
CA ALA A 309 -23.57 6.55 -3.04
C ALA A 309 -23.39 6.92 -1.57
N THR A 310 -23.56 5.95 -0.66
CA THR A 310 -23.20 6.08 0.76
C THR A 310 -22.46 4.85 1.25
N PHE A 311 -21.66 5.02 2.30
CA PHE A 311 -20.94 3.95 2.97
C PHE A 311 -21.29 3.92 4.45
N SER A 312 -21.22 2.73 5.06
CA SER A 312 -21.34 2.57 6.50
C SER A 312 -20.28 3.35 7.26
N ASP A 313 -20.51 3.57 8.56
CA ASP A 313 -19.43 4.02 9.44
C ASP A 313 -18.26 3.01 9.42
N PRO A 314 -17.00 3.48 9.45
CA PRO A 314 -15.84 2.60 9.47
C PRO A 314 -15.81 1.68 10.68
N GLN A 315 -15.59 0.38 10.44
CA GLN A 315 -15.38 -0.63 11.48
C GLN A 315 -13.91 -1.06 11.50
N LEU A 316 -13.31 -1.18 12.68
CA LEU A 316 -11.99 -1.80 12.81
C LEU A 316 -12.13 -3.32 12.86
N ILE A 317 -11.50 -4.02 11.93
CA ILE A 317 -11.69 -5.46 11.70
C ILE A 317 -10.47 -6.31 12.04
N SER A 318 -9.31 -5.69 12.29
CA SER A 318 -8.06 -6.42 12.57
C SER A 318 -7.92 -6.94 14.02
N GLY A 319 -8.87 -6.62 14.90
CA GLY A 319 -8.88 -7.11 16.29
C GLY A 319 -7.61 -6.73 17.07
N ASN A 320 -6.88 -7.73 17.54
CA ASN A 320 -5.62 -7.57 18.29
C ASN A 320 -4.35 -7.64 17.42
N VAL A 321 -4.51 -7.68 16.08
CA VAL A 321 -3.42 -7.46 15.12
C VAL A 321 -3.33 -5.94 14.94
N LEU A 322 -2.35 -5.35 15.63
CA LEU A 322 -2.28 -3.90 15.84
C LEU A 322 -1.51 -3.17 14.75
N TYR A 323 -0.62 -3.87 14.05
CA TYR A 323 0.30 -3.28 13.09
C TYR A 323 0.03 -3.87 11.71
N GLY A 324 -1.18 -3.65 11.20
CA GLY A 324 -1.62 -4.19 9.92
C GLY A 324 -1.37 -3.22 8.76
N GLN A 325 -1.20 -3.74 7.55
CA GLN A 325 -1.27 -2.98 6.32
C GLN A 325 -1.56 -3.87 5.10
N GLY A 326 -1.85 -3.25 3.95
CA GLY A 326 -2.00 -3.96 2.68
C GLY A 326 -3.24 -4.82 2.64
N SER A 327 -4.35 -4.32 3.19
CA SER A 327 -5.60 -5.08 3.25
C SER A 327 -6.08 -5.48 1.84
N ARG A 328 -6.50 -6.73 1.64
CA ARG A 328 -7.01 -7.25 0.37
C ARG A 328 -8.38 -7.91 0.60
N PRO A 329 -9.49 -7.23 0.25
CA PRO A 329 -10.82 -7.80 0.37
C PRO A 329 -11.14 -8.66 -0.87
N VAL A 330 -11.77 -9.81 -0.67
CA VAL A 330 -12.31 -10.70 -1.71
C VAL A 330 -13.67 -11.23 -1.28
N VAL A 331 -14.55 -11.54 -2.23
CA VAL A 331 -15.89 -12.08 -1.96
C VAL A 331 -15.99 -13.49 -2.49
N GLY A 332 -16.54 -14.41 -1.71
CA GLY A 332 -16.81 -15.79 -2.13
C GLY A 332 -18.15 -15.94 -2.86
N PRO A 333 -18.38 -17.07 -3.55
CA PRO A 333 -19.63 -17.33 -4.29
C PRO A 333 -20.92 -17.30 -3.44
N ASP A 334 -20.79 -17.50 -2.13
CA ASP A 334 -21.87 -17.46 -1.14
C ASP A 334 -22.15 -16.05 -0.58
N GLY A 335 -21.37 -15.05 -1.01
CA GLY A 335 -21.44 -13.68 -0.51
C GLY A 335 -20.60 -13.42 0.76
N THR A 336 -19.87 -14.41 1.27
CA THR A 336 -18.94 -14.21 2.38
C THR A 336 -17.79 -13.31 1.92
N VAL A 337 -17.54 -12.20 2.62
CA VAL A 337 -16.38 -11.35 2.37
C VAL A 337 -15.22 -11.78 3.28
N TYR A 338 -14.03 -11.90 2.69
CA TYR A 338 -12.78 -12.20 3.36
C TYR A 338 -11.84 -11.02 3.19
N VAL A 339 -11.15 -10.60 4.25
CA VAL A 339 -10.14 -9.55 4.20
C VAL A 339 -8.84 -10.11 4.70
N PHE A 340 -7.83 -10.08 3.84
CA PHE A 340 -6.46 -10.47 4.15
C PHE A 340 -5.62 -9.23 4.43
N TRP A 341 -4.60 -9.31 5.28
CA TRP A 341 -3.62 -8.24 5.43
C TRP A 341 -2.31 -8.79 5.97
N ASP A 342 -1.25 -8.02 5.81
CA ASP A 342 0.04 -8.25 6.45
C ASP A 342 0.08 -7.53 7.81
N GLY A 343 0.59 -8.16 8.86
CA GLY A 343 0.86 -7.45 10.10
C GLY A 343 1.19 -8.29 11.31
N SER A 344 1.38 -7.61 12.44
CA SER A 344 1.79 -8.23 13.70
C SER A 344 0.95 -7.83 14.92
N MET A 345 1.02 -8.69 15.92
CA MET A 345 0.56 -8.41 17.28
C MET A 345 1.69 -7.74 18.06
N ARG A 346 1.36 -7.16 19.22
CA ARG A 346 2.30 -6.36 20.04
C ARG A 346 3.65 -7.02 20.34
N LEU A 347 3.69 -8.35 20.47
CA LEU A 347 4.87 -9.11 20.90
C LEU A 347 5.33 -10.13 19.84
N SER A 348 4.85 -10.01 18.60
CA SER A 348 5.28 -10.90 17.53
C SER A 348 6.73 -10.61 17.14
N THR A 349 7.50 -11.66 16.87
CA THR A 349 8.87 -11.54 16.33
C THR A 349 8.86 -11.22 14.83
N PHE A 350 7.83 -11.69 14.14
CA PHE A 350 7.64 -11.63 12.71
C PHE A 350 6.21 -11.17 12.42
N ASP A 351 6.01 -10.57 11.25
CA ASP A 351 4.68 -10.31 10.74
C ASP A 351 4.04 -11.63 10.26
N SER A 352 2.78 -11.56 9.88
CA SER A 352 2.04 -12.71 9.38
C SER A 352 0.98 -12.23 8.41
N ILE A 353 0.61 -13.09 7.46
CA ILE A 353 -0.65 -12.89 6.75
C ILE A 353 -1.78 -13.28 7.71
N TRP A 354 -2.71 -12.35 7.90
CA TRP A 354 -3.91 -12.54 8.70
C TRP A 354 -5.15 -12.47 7.82
N MET A 355 -6.24 -13.02 8.32
CA MET A 355 -7.53 -12.95 7.66
C MET A 355 -8.69 -12.81 8.66
N VAL A 356 -9.72 -12.06 8.28
CA VAL A 356 -11.06 -12.10 8.88
C VAL A 356 -12.10 -12.34 7.80
N LYS A 357 -13.26 -12.85 8.22
CA LYS A 357 -14.41 -13.00 7.33
C LYS A 357 -15.69 -12.46 7.93
N SER A 358 -16.63 -12.12 7.05
CA SER A 358 -18.01 -11.78 7.39
C SER A 358 -18.97 -12.49 6.44
N SER A 359 -19.93 -13.22 7.02
CA SER A 359 -20.99 -13.94 6.29
C SER A 359 -22.33 -13.20 6.29
N ASP A 360 -22.39 -11.99 6.87
CA ASP A 360 -23.59 -11.16 6.96
C ASP A 360 -23.45 -9.84 6.18
N GLY A 361 -22.54 -9.82 5.21
CA GLY A 361 -22.31 -8.70 4.31
C GLY A 361 -21.48 -7.57 4.95
N GLY A 362 -20.59 -7.88 5.89
CA GLY A 362 -19.73 -6.90 6.54
C GLY A 362 -20.33 -6.23 7.78
N VAL A 363 -21.40 -6.80 8.35
CA VAL A 363 -22.03 -6.26 9.58
C VAL A 363 -21.26 -6.74 10.81
N THR A 364 -20.90 -8.02 10.86
CA THR A 364 -20.07 -8.62 11.91
C THR A 364 -18.89 -9.39 11.33
N TRP A 365 -17.83 -9.52 12.12
CA TRP A 365 -16.55 -10.11 11.69
C TRP A 365 -16.11 -11.22 12.62
N SER A 366 -15.45 -12.23 12.05
CA SER A 366 -14.73 -13.24 12.81
C SER A 366 -13.58 -12.61 13.61
N LYS A 367 -13.02 -13.38 14.55
CA LYS A 367 -11.69 -13.05 15.06
C LYS A 367 -10.64 -13.21 13.94
N PRO A 368 -9.52 -12.47 13.99
CA PRO A 368 -8.40 -12.69 13.10
C PRO A 368 -7.90 -14.14 13.17
N VAL A 369 -7.70 -14.75 12.00
CA VAL A 369 -7.07 -16.05 11.82
C VAL A 369 -5.71 -15.82 11.17
N GLU A 370 -4.65 -16.36 11.79
CA GLU A 370 -3.31 -16.35 11.21
C GLU A 370 -3.28 -17.35 10.04
N VAL A 371 -2.90 -16.89 8.85
CA VAL A 371 -2.68 -17.74 7.69
C VAL A 371 -1.30 -18.39 7.80
N ALA A 372 -0.26 -17.56 7.95
CA ALA A 372 1.12 -17.98 8.16
C ALA A 372 2.00 -16.79 8.55
N PRO A 373 3.07 -17.00 9.35
CA PRO A 373 4.06 -15.97 9.62
C PRO A 373 4.90 -15.69 8.38
N LEU A 374 5.47 -14.49 8.29
CA LEU A 374 6.38 -14.06 7.21
C LEU A 374 7.48 -13.16 7.75
N ALA A 375 8.57 -13.03 6.99
CA ALA A 375 9.56 -12.01 7.20
C ALA A 375 9.54 -11.04 6.02
N ASP A 376 9.42 -9.74 6.29
CA ASP A 376 9.37 -8.76 5.21
C ASP A 376 10.63 -8.73 4.37
N ILE A 377 10.42 -8.51 3.07
CA ILE A 377 11.53 -8.35 2.14
C ILE A 377 12.31 -7.10 2.50
N THR A 378 13.64 -7.27 2.59
CA THR A 378 14.52 -6.12 2.78
C THR A 378 14.58 -5.33 1.47
N PRO A 379 14.27 -4.02 1.47
CA PRO A 379 14.38 -3.21 0.26
C PRO A 379 15.78 -3.30 -0.36
N PRO A 380 15.90 -3.32 -1.70
CA PRO A 380 17.20 -3.35 -2.35
C PRO A 380 18.08 -2.17 -1.90
N ALA A 381 19.31 -2.47 -1.49
CA ALA A 381 20.25 -1.47 -1.00
C ALA A 381 20.56 -0.40 -2.06
N ASN A 382 20.74 0.85 -1.63
CA ASN A 382 21.03 2.00 -2.50
C ASN A 382 19.96 2.27 -3.58
N THR A 383 18.70 1.91 -3.31
CA THR A 383 17.57 2.20 -4.20
C THR A 383 16.44 2.91 -3.45
N ALA A 384 15.56 3.58 -4.19
CA ALA A 384 14.28 4.05 -3.70
C ALA A 384 13.16 2.98 -3.86
N PHE A 385 13.49 1.79 -4.37
CA PHE A 385 12.51 0.72 -4.54
C PHE A 385 12.03 0.22 -3.18
N ARG A 386 10.71 0.13 -3.08
CA ARG A 386 10.01 -0.33 -1.88
C ARG A 386 9.42 -1.69 -2.19
N VAL A 387 9.52 -2.61 -1.24
CA VAL A 387 8.99 -3.95 -1.37
C VAL A 387 8.23 -4.26 -0.09
N ASN A 388 6.95 -4.59 -0.25
CA ASN A 388 6.06 -4.94 0.85
C ASN A 388 5.55 -6.37 0.62
N SER A 389 5.29 -7.09 1.71
CA SER A 389 4.82 -8.48 1.67
C SER A 389 3.29 -8.59 1.61
N TYR A 390 2.61 -7.56 1.08
CA TYR A 390 1.15 -7.52 1.06
C TYR A 390 0.54 -8.74 0.37
N PRO A 391 -0.59 -9.25 0.90
CA PRO A 391 -1.25 -10.39 0.30
C PRO A 391 -1.96 -10.03 -1.00
N ALA A 392 -1.78 -10.88 -2.01
CA ALA A 392 -2.77 -11.08 -3.06
C ALA A 392 -3.69 -12.23 -2.66
N ALA A 393 -4.99 -12.13 -2.96
CA ALA A 393 -5.95 -13.18 -2.62
C ALA A 393 -7.02 -13.36 -3.71
N ALA A 394 -7.58 -14.57 -3.78
CA ALA A 394 -8.68 -14.94 -4.65
C ALA A 394 -9.53 -16.05 -4.02
N VAL A 395 -10.80 -16.13 -4.44
CA VAL A 395 -11.71 -17.23 -4.09
C VAL A 395 -12.08 -17.98 -5.36
N ALA A 396 -11.88 -19.29 -5.37
CA ALA A 396 -12.31 -20.15 -6.46
C ALA A 396 -13.83 -20.34 -6.44
N THR A 397 -14.38 -20.82 -7.56
CA THR A 397 -15.83 -21.04 -7.72
C THR A 397 -16.42 -22.08 -6.77
N ASP A 398 -15.58 -22.98 -6.24
CA ASP A 398 -15.96 -23.96 -5.20
C ASP A 398 -15.83 -23.42 -3.77
N GLY A 399 -15.44 -22.16 -3.60
CA GLY A 399 -15.21 -21.51 -2.31
C GLY A 399 -13.80 -21.70 -1.74
N THR A 400 -12.90 -22.40 -2.44
CA THR A 400 -11.49 -22.52 -2.02
C THR A 400 -10.83 -21.15 -2.02
N LEU A 401 -10.23 -20.78 -0.89
CA LEU A 401 -9.49 -19.52 -0.75
C LEU A 401 -8.02 -19.75 -1.11
N TYR A 402 -7.43 -18.79 -1.80
CA TYR A 402 -6.01 -18.71 -2.07
C TYR A 402 -5.50 -17.35 -1.62
N THR A 403 -4.35 -17.34 -0.94
CA THR A 403 -3.61 -16.11 -0.67
C THR A 403 -2.13 -16.33 -0.96
N ALA A 404 -1.49 -15.34 -1.54
CA ALA A 404 -0.12 -15.34 -1.99
C ALA A 404 0.60 -14.09 -1.51
N TRP A 405 1.85 -14.22 -1.12
CA TRP A 405 2.69 -13.13 -0.63
C TRP A 405 4.16 -13.47 -0.91
N SER A 406 5.05 -12.54 -0.58
CA SER A 406 6.48 -12.78 -0.65
C SER A 406 7.09 -12.70 0.74
N SER A 407 8.18 -13.41 0.99
CA SER A 407 8.86 -13.46 2.28
C SER A 407 10.37 -13.53 2.08
N GLN A 408 11.12 -12.92 2.98
CA GLN A 408 12.57 -13.05 3.04
C GLN A 408 12.97 -14.39 3.68
N MET A 409 13.69 -15.21 2.93
CA MET A 409 14.12 -16.55 3.33
C MET A 409 15.65 -16.63 3.34
N LYS A 410 16.23 -17.40 4.25
CA LYS A 410 17.65 -17.79 4.20
C LYS A 410 17.89 -18.65 2.96
N ASP A 411 19.06 -18.50 2.34
CA ASP A 411 19.47 -19.34 1.21
C ASP A 411 19.58 -20.82 1.59
N SER A 412 19.82 -21.11 2.88
CA SER A 412 19.87 -22.46 3.42
C SER A 412 18.51 -23.02 3.85
N ALA A 413 17.41 -22.26 3.70
CA ALA A 413 16.09 -22.71 4.09
C ALA A 413 15.62 -23.84 3.17
N THR A 414 15.25 -24.98 3.77
CA THR A 414 14.70 -26.15 3.05
C THR A 414 13.18 -26.25 3.16
N SER A 415 12.56 -25.37 3.94
CA SER A 415 11.11 -25.32 4.16
C SER A 415 10.67 -23.93 4.59
N TYR A 416 9.41 -23.60 4.34
CA TYR A 416 8.79 -22.36 4.81
C TYR A 416 8.49 -22.46 6.31
N SER A 417 9.36 -21.86 7.13
CA SER A 417 9.22 -21.82 8.58
C SER A 417 9.97 -20.62 9.16
N THR A 418 9.62 -20.23 10.39
CA THR A 418 10.29 -19.12 11.09
C THR A 418 11.80 -19.35 11.29
N ALA A 419 12.26 -20.61 11.37
CA ALA A 419 13.68 -20.93 11.41
C ALA A 419 14.41 -20.63 10.08
N GLY A 420 13.67 -20.72 8.97
CA GLY A 420 14.12 -20.41 7.61
C GLY A 420 14.11 -18.92 7.27
N PHE A 421 13.48 -18.07 8.08
CA PHE A 421 13.49 -16.62 7.86
C PHE A 421 14.84 -16.00 8.20
N GLY A 422 15.21 -14.94 7.49
CA GLY A 422 16.46 -14.22 7.70
C GLY A 422 16.44 -12.84 7.06
N TYR A 423 17.42 -12.01 7.42
CA TYR A 423 17.61 -10.66 6.87
C TYR A 423 19.07 -10.45 6.49
N GLY A 424 19.33 -9.67 5.46
CA GLY A 424 20.68 -9.31 5.02
C GLY A 424 21.36 -10.38 4.16
N ALA A 425 22.69 -10.49 4.24
CA ALA A 425 23.46 -11.40 3.40
C ALA A 425 23.09 -12.88 3.64
N GLY A 426 23.07 -13.69 2.58
CA GLY A 426 22.69 -15.10 2.64
C GLY A 426 21.18 -15.33 2.68
N THR A 427 20.40 -14.41 2.11
CA THR A 427 18.94 -14.48 2.05
C THR A 427 18.43 -14.04 0.67
N HIS A 428 17.25 -14.54 0.29
CA HIS A 428 16.54 -14.20 -0.94
C HIS A 428 15.06 -13.97 -0.67
N ALA A 429 14.40 -13.25 -1.58
CA ALA A 429 12.94 -13.13 -1.59
C ALA A 429 12.33 -14.39 -2.22
N GLN A 430 11.29 -14.95 -1.59
CA GLN A 430 10.55 -16.09 -2.10
C GLN A 430 9.05 -15.77 -2.12
N ALA A 431 8.42 -15.92 -3.29
CA ALA A 431 6.98 -15.81 -3.44
C ALA A 431 6.32 -17.16 -3.12
N VAL A 432 5.36 -17.15 -2.20
CA VAL A 432 4.66 -18.34 -1.69
C VAL A 432 3.15 -18.16 -1.75
N TYR A 433 2.42 -19.27 -1.70
CA TYR A 433 0.97 -19.26 -1.52
C TYR A 433 0.51 -20.28 -0.49
N SER A 434 -0.65 -20.02 0.10
CA SER A 434 -1.40 -20.95 0.94
C SER A 434 -2.86 -20.98 0.49
N LYS A 435 -3.55 -22.09 0.79
CA LYS A 435 -4.97 -22.28 0.48
C LYS A 435 -5.77 -22.77 1.67
N SER A 436 -7.07 -22.48 1.64
CA SER A 436 -8.06 -22.98 2.59
C SER A 436 -9.28 -23.55 1.85
N THR A 437 -9.79 -24.68 2.34
CA THR A 437 -10.98 -25.37 1.77
C THR A 437 -12.15 -25.44 2.77
N ASP A 438 -12.02 -24.78 3.92
CA ASP A 438 -13.00 -24.79 5.02
C ASP A 438 -13.50 -23.38 5.37
N GLY A 439 -13.51 -22.49 4.37
CA GLY A 439 -13.91 -21.10 4.53
C GLY A 439 -12.94 -20.34 5.44
N GLY A 440 -11.65 -20.67 5.38
CA GLY A 440 -10.60 -19.91 6.05
C GLY A 440 -10.36 -20.26 7.52
N ALA A 441 -10.94 -21.35 8.02
CA ALA A 441 -10.72 -21.79 9.39
C ALA A 441 -9.32 -22.41 9.56
N THR A 442 -8.82 -23.12 8.55
CA THR A 442 -7.45 -23.65 8.50
C THR A 442 -6.80 -23.39 7.15
N TRP A 443 -5.46 -23.34 7.15
CA TRP A 443 -4.63 -23.02 6.00
C TRP A 443 -3.55 -24.07 5.78
N SER A 444 -3.23 -24.36 4.53
CA SER A 444 -2.11 -25.25 4.18
C SER A 444 -0.78 -24.61 4.58
N THR A 445 0.25 -25.43 4.82
CA THR A 445 1.63 -24.92 4.89
C THR A 445 1.96 -24.16 3.59
N PRO A 446 2.53 -22.95 3.66
CA PRO A 446 2.87 -22.20 2.46
C PRO A 446 3.88 -22.94 1.60
N VAL A 447 3.70 -22.86 0.28
CA VAL A 447 4.61 -23.46 -0.70
C VAL A 447 5.05 -22.42 -1.73
N PRO A 448 6.26 -22.55 -2.32
CA PRO A 448 6.71 -21.64 -3.37
C PRO A 448 5.77 -21.64 -4.58
N ILE A 449 5.48 -20.46 -5.13
CA ILE A 449 4.69 -20.31 -6.36
C ILE A 449 5.49 -20.81 -7.57
N PHE A 450 6.80 -20.53 -7.57
CA PHE A 450 7.71 -20.89 -8.65
C PHE A 450 8.84 -21.80 -8.15
N PRO A 451 8.56 -23.07 -7.80
CA PRO A 451 9.56 -23.96 -7.19
C PRO A 451 10.77 -24.23 -8.11
N ALA A 452 10.62 -24.11 -9.43
CA ALA A 452 11.71 -24.24 -10.40
C ALA A 452 12.55 -22.95 -10.57
N LEU A 453 12.06 -21.81 -10.07
CA LEU A 453 12.71 -20.50 -10.16
C LEU A 453 13.22 -20.02 -8.79
N ASP A 454 13.30 -20.90 -7.80
CA ASP A 454 13.72 -20.54 -6.45
C ASP A 454 15.10 -19.86 -6.47
N ALA A 455 15.13 -18.63 -5.96
CA ALA A 455 16.26 -17.73 -6.11
C ALA A 455 17.44 -18.10 -5.18
N GLY A 456 17.24 -19.00 -4.21
CA GLY A 456 18.31 -19.48 -3.33
C GLY A 456 19.49 -20.15 -4.07
N ASN A 457 19.27 -20.62 -5.31
CA ASN A 457 20.32 -21.17 -6.18
C ASN A 457 20.73 -20.20 -7.31
N ARG A 458 20.22 -18.96 -7.30
CA ARG A 458 20.41 -17.95 -8.34
C ARG A 458 20.97 -16.67 -7.73
N THR A 459 22.18 -16.76 -7.22
CA THR A 459 23.08 -15.61 -7.08
C THR A 459 24.30 -15.86 -7.98
N PRO A 460 24.82 -14.85 -8.69
CA PRO A 460 26.08 -14.95 -9.43
C PRO A 460 27.27 -15.40 -8.57
#